data_AF-A0AAW9K3V8-F1
#
_entry.id   AF-A0AAW9K3V8-F1
#
_cell.length_a   1.000
_cell.length_b   1.000
_cell.length_c   1.000
_cell.angle_alpha   90.00
_cell.angle_beta   90.00
_cell.angle_gamma   90.00
#
_symmetry.space_group_name_H-M   'P 1'
#
loop_
_entity.id
_entity.type
_entity.pdbx_description
1 polymer ?
#
loop_
_entity_poly.entity_id
_entity_poly.type
_entity_poly.pdbx_seq_one_letter_code
_entity_poly.pdbx_strand_id
1 'polypeptide(L)'
;MYQNYNIKQVCLPIDLETKLEKNDFAHAIVQFVDSIPDAVFLPYYQSMGRPQYHPRMLLSVILCAYIQGVYSGRQIQNMLIDSIRMRYLSQDQIPNFRTINRFRVHPIMNDILDHSFIQFRELLVQSGLISGSALYIDGTKIEADANKYSFVWKKSILKYKDNLDQKALENYQ
;
A
#
# COMPACT_ATOMS: atom_id res chain seq x y z
N MET A 1 29.92 24.75 -3.27
CA MET A 1 29.01 25.91 -3.30
C MET A 1 28.16 25.83 -2.04
N TYR A 2 28.31 26.77 -1.11
CA TYR A 2 27.63 26.68 0.20
C TYR A 2 26.14 27.00 0.06
N GLN A 3 25.30 26.28 0.80
CA GLN A 3 23.88 26.63 0.93
C GLN A 3 23.75 27.91 1.75
N ASN A 4 22.84 28.80 1.33
CA ASN A 4 22.52 30.01 2.07
C ASN A 4 22.09 29.65 3.51
N TYR A 5 22.82 30.17 4.50
CA TYR A 5 22.57 30.00 5.92
C TYR A 5 21.89 31.26 6.48
N ASN A 6 20.72 31.09 7.09
CA ASN A 6 19.97 32.14 7.78
C ASN A 6 19.60 31.64 9.19
N ILE A 7 19.94 32.42 10.22
CA ILE A 7 19.72 32.14 11.65
C ILE A 7 18.25 32.30 12.05
N LYS A 8 17.44 33.00 11.26
CA LYS A 8 16.04 33.24 11.57
C LYS A 8 15.24 31.95 11.32
N GLN A 9 14.66 31.38 12.37
CA GLN A 9 13.70 30.30 12.25
C GLN A 9 12.45 30.83 11.51
N VAL A 10 12.30 30.46 10.23
CA VAL A 10 11.29 31.04 9.32
C VAL A 10 9.94 30.29 9.38
N CYS A 11 9.86 29.14 10.05
CA CYS A 11 8.64 28.33 10.08
C CYS A 11 8.47 27.56 11.39
N LEU A 12 7.24 27.63 11.93
CA LEU A 12 6.72 26.67 12.90
C LEU A 12 6.22 25.44 12.12
N PRO A 13 6.59 24.21 12.51
CA PRO A 13 6.00 23.03 11.91
C PRO A 13 4.49 23.05 12.17
N ILE A 14 3.71 22.96 11.10
CA ILE A 14 2.25 22.83 11.22
C ILE A 14 1.99 21.40 11.64
N ASP A 15 1.40 21.23 12.82
CA ASP A 15 0.96 19.92 13.27
C ASP A 15 -0.31 19.50 12.49
N LEU A 16 -0.10 18.72 11.43
CA LEU A 16 -1.19 18.18 10.61
C LEU A 16 -1.97 17.08 11.34
N GLU A 17 -1.43 16.52 12.42
CA GLU A 17 -2.13 15.51 13.23
C GLU A 17 -3.43 16.07 13.79
N THR A 18 -3.41 17.34 14.21
CA THR A 18 -4.59 18.04 14.75
C THR A 18 -5.77 18.14 13.78
N LYS A 19 -5.52 17.98 12.47
CA LYS A 19 -6.57 18.01 11.43
C LYS A 19 -7.17 16.64 11.15
N LEU A 20 -6.56 15.57 11.65
CA LEU A 20 -7.05 14.20 11.47
C LEU A 20 -7.97 13.83 12.63
N GLU A 21 -8.98 13.02 12.34
CA GLU A 21 -9.80 12.44 13.40
C GLU A 21 -8.99 11.38 14.15
N LYS A 22 -9.21 11.24 15.46
CA LYS A 22 -8.48 10.28 16.29
C LYS A 22 -8.63 8.82 15.83
N ASN A 23 -9.71 8.51 15.10
CA ASN A 23 -9.98 7.18 14.56
C ASN A 23 -9.64 7.06 13.06
N ASP A 24 -8.89 8.02 12.51
CA ASP A 24 -8.48 7.96 11.11
C ASP A 24 -7.45 6.84 10.89
N PHE A 25 -7.60 6.10 9.80
CA PHE A 25 -6.72 4.99 9.45
C PHE A 25 -5.26 5.44 9.20
N ALA A 26 -5.00 6.72 8.96
CA ALA A 26 -3.65 7.27 8.88
C ALA A 26 -2.84 6.99 10.16
N HIS A 27 -3.46 7.04 11.34
CA HIS A 27 -2.80 6.69 12.60
C HIS A 27 -2.44 5.20 12.67
N ALA A 28 -3.33 4.33 12.17
CA ALA A 28 -3.08 2.90 12.10
C ALA A 28 -1.90 2.58 11.15
N ILE A 29 -1.78 3.30 10.04
CA ILE A 29 -0.62 3.17 9.13
C ILE A 29 0.67 3.53 9.86
N VAL A 30 0.70 4.65 10.58
CA VAL A 30 1.90 5.07 11.32
C VAL A 30 2.28 4.00 12.35
N GLN A 31 1.34 3.56 13.18
CA GLN A 31 1.58 2.51 14.17
C GLN A 31 2.10 1.21 13.54
N PHE A 32 1.52 0.80 12.41
CA PHE A 32 1.95 -0.39 11.70
C PHE A 32 3.37 -0.24 11.15
N VAL A 33 3.66 0.86 10.46
CA VAL A 33 5.00 1.09 9.91
C VAL A 33 6.03 1.21 11.03
N ASP A 34 5.68 1.85 12.15
CA ASP A 34 6.52 1.96 13.34
C ASP A 34 6.86 0.61 13.98
N SER A 35 5.93 -0.35 13.92
CA SER A 35 6.16 -1.71 14.43
C SER A 35 7.18 -2.52 13.63
N ILE A 36 7.47 -2.15 12.38
CA ILE A 36 8.43 -2.87 11.53
C ILE A 36 9.86 -2.55 12.03
N PRO A 37 10.72 -3.55 12.29
CA PRO A 37 12.11 -3.31 12.70
C PRO A 37 12.92 -2.59 11.62
N ASP A 38 13.78 -1.64 12.00
CA ASP A 38 14.65 -0.91 11.06
C ASP A 38 15.56 -1.82 10.22
N ALA A 39 15.93 -2.97 10.79
CA ALA A 39 16.75 -3.98 10.12
C ALA A 39 16.17 -4.43 8.78
N VAL A 40 14.84 -4.41 8.63
CA VAL A 40 14.13 -4.77 7.40
C VAL A 40 14.41 -3.74 6.27
N PHE A 41 14.61 -2.47 6.63
CA PHE A 41 14.84 -1.39 5.68
C PHE A 41 16.33 -1.15 5.40
N LEU A 42 17.24 -1.61 6.25
CA LEU A 42 18.69 -1.45 6.08
C LEU A 42 19.20 -1.79 4.66
N PRO A 43 18.78 -2.91 4.02
CA PRO A 43 19.24 -3.26 2.68
C PRO A 43 18.82 -2.28 1.58
N TYR A 44 17.81 -1.43 1.84
CA TYR A 44 17.36 -0.41 0.89
C TYR A 44 18.26 0.82 0.88
N TYR A 45 18.85 1.17 2.02
CA TYR A 45 19.63 2.39 2.14
C TYR A 45 20.92 2.30 1.33
N GLN A 46 21.12 3.29 0.47
CA GLN A 46 22.37 3.47 -0.25
C GLN A 46 23.29 4.40 0.52
N SER A 47 24.56 4.02 0.66
CA SER A 47 25.58 4.82 1.34
C SER A 47 26.11 5.98 0.48
N MET A 48 25.85 5.96 -0.83
CA MET A 48 26.42 6.90 -1.80
C MET A 48 25.34 7.48 -2.71
N GLY A 49 25.55 8.73 -3.15
CA GLY A 49 24.66 9.42 -4.10
C GLY A 49 23.74 10.44 -3.43
N ARG A 50 22.65 10.79 -4.12
CA ARG A 50 21.67 11.76 -3.62
C ARG A 50 20.91 11.15 -2.44
N PRO A 51 20.72 11.89 -1.32
CA PRO A 51 19.90 11.43 -0.21
C PRO A 51 18.54 10.94 -0.69
N GLN A 52 18.21 9.71 -0.31
CA GLN A 52 16.95 9.08 -0.65
C GLN A 52 15.85 9.50 0.33
N TYR A 53 14.61 9.37 -0.10
CA TYR A 53 13.47 9.47 0.80
C TYR A 53 13.47 8.30 1.79
N HIS A 54 12.94 8.53 2.99
CA HIS A 54 12.90 7.50 4.01
C HIS A 54 11.97 6.34 3.57
N PRO A 55 12.42 5.07 3.61
CA PRO A 55 11.63 3.93 3.17
C PRO A 55 10.32 3.77 3.96
N ARG A 56 10.33 4.01 5.28
CA ARG A 56 9.10 4.07 6.11
C ARG A 56 8.08 5.09 5.58
N MET A 57 8.54 6.27 5.16
CA MET A 57 7.65 7.30 4.62
C MET A 57 7.06 6.85 3.27
N LEU A 58 7.88 6.30 2.37
CA LEU A 58 7.41 5.78 1.09
C LEU A 58 6.42 4.63 1.27
N LEU A 59 6.67 3.72 2.22
CA LEU A 59 5.76 2.63 2.57
C LEU A 59 4.43 3.18 3.09
N SER A 60 4.46 4.15 4.00
CA SER A 60 3.26 4.79 4.57
C SER A 60 2.39 5.43 3.48
N VAL A 61 3.01 6.16 2.55
CA VAL A 61 2.32 6.80 1.41
C VAL A 61 1.68 5.76 0.50
N ILE A 62 2.37 4.65 0.21
CA ILE A 62 1.84 3.58 -0.65
C ILE A 62 0.66 2.89 0.03
N LEU A 63 0.78 2.52 1.30
CA LEU A 63 -0.31 1.91 2.06
C LEU A 63 -1.55 2.83 2.09
N CYS A 64 -1.34 4.12 2.37
CA CYS A 64 -2.41 5.12 2.38
C CYS A 64 -3.13 5.23 1.03
N ALA A 65 -2.38 5.19 -0.07
CA ALA A 65 -2.95 5.27 -1.42
C ALA A 65 -3.76 4.02 -1.76
N TYR A 66 -3.23 2.83 -1.42
CA TYR A 66 -3.88 1.56 -1.75
C TYR A 66 -5.17 1.35 -0.97
N ILE A 67 -5.22 1.78 0.30
CA ILE A 67 -6.47 1.79 1.10
C ILE A 67 -7.55 2.63 0.42
N GLN A 68 -7.15 3.75 -0.20
CA GLN A 68 -8.05 4.63 -0.95
C GLN A 68 -8.29 4.17 -2.40
N GLY A 69 -7.80 2.99 -2.79
CA GLY A 69 -7.98 2.43 -4.13
C GLY A 69 -7.15 3.11 -5.23
N VAL A 70 -6.12 3.87 -4.87
CA VAL A 70 -5.27 4.60 -5.82
C VAL A 70 -3.95 3.87 -6.04
N TYR A 71 -3.77 3.32 -7.24
CA TYR A 71 -2.61 2.49 -7.58
C TYR A 71 -1.64 3.15 -8.57
N SER A 72 -2.08 4.18 -9.29
CA SER A 72 -1.23 4.87 -10.28
C SER A 72 -0.22 5.77 -9.58
N GLY A 73 1.07 5.59 -9.84
CA GLY A 73 2.13 6.42 -9.22
C GLY A 73 1.95 7.93 -9.45
N ARG A 74 1.34 8.34 -10.58
CA ARG A 74 1.01 9.76 -10.84
C ARG A 74 -0.14 10.25 -9.98
N GLN A 75 -1.17 9.42 -9.80
CA GLN A 75 -2.28 9.76 -8.90
C GLN A 75 -1.81 9.84 -7.45
N ILE A 76 -0.93 8.93 -7.02
CA ILE A 76 -0.30 8.97 -5.68
C ILE A 76 0.48 10.28 -5.50
N GLN A 77 1.25 10.69 -6.51
CA GLN A 77 1.94 11.99 -6.48
C GLN A 77 0.97 13.16 -6.34
N ASN A 78 -0.18 13.14 -7.04
CA ASN A 78 -1.19 14.20 -6.90
C ASN A 78 -1.83 14.18 -5.50
N MET A 79 -2.10 13.00 -4.94
CA MET A 79 -2.61 12.89 -3.57
C MET A 79 -1.65 13.48 -2.53
N LEU A 80 -0.33 13.42 -2.74
CA LEU A 80 0.66 14.06 -1.87
C LEU A 80 0.53 15.59 -1.82
N ILE A 81 -0.09 16.19 -2.84
CA ILE A 81 -0.36 17.64 -2.90
C ILE A 81 -1.71 17.94 -2.25
N ASP A 82 -2.74 17.17 -2.59
CA ASP A 82 -4.13 17.51 -2.28
C ASP A 82 -4.61 16.96 -0.93
N SER A 83 -4.10 15.80 -0.50
CA SER A 83 -4.61 15.07 0.67
C SER A 83 -3.87 15.43 1.95
N ILE A 84 -4.62 15.85 2.98
CA ILE A 84 -4.09 16.12 4.32
C ILE A 84 -3.43 14.87 4.91
N ARG A 85 -4.01 13.68 4.70
CA ARG A 85 -3.45 12.40 5.18
C ARG A 85 -2.08 12.13 4.56
N MET A 86 -1.95 12.33 3.25
CA MET A 86 -0.68 12.12 2.57
C MET A 86 0.38 13.11 3.04
N ARG A 87 0.00 14.37 3.20
CA ARG A 87 0.90 15.42 3.71
C ARG A 87 1.34 15.16 5.15
N TYR A 88 0.46 14.62 6.00
CA TYR A 88 0.79 14.16 7.35
C TYR A 88 1.81 13.02 7.31
N LEU A 89 1.55 11.97 6.52
CA LEU A 89 2.44 10.80 6.41
C LEU A 89 3.80 11.13 5.77
N SER A 90 3.82 12.05 4.80
CA SER A 90 5.04 12.46 4.10
C SER A 90 5.76 13.65 4.72
N GLN A 91 5.18 14.27 5.76
CA GLN A 91 5.67 15.52 6.35
C GLN A 91 5.89 16.60 5.27
N ASP A 92 4.87 16.82 4.44
CA ASP A 92 4.87 17.74 3.28
C ASP A 92 5.90 17.42 2.18
N GLN A 93 6.57 16.27 2.23
CA GLN A 93 7.44 15.83 1.14
C GLN A 93 6.60 15.28 -0.02
N ILE A 94 6.99 15.64 -1.25
CA ILE A 94 6.27 15.25 -2.47
C ILE A 94 7.21 14.43 -3.36
N PRO A 95 7.43 13.13 -3.05
CA PRO A 95 8.20 12.26 -3.92
C PRO A 95 7.52 12.16 -5.30
N ASN A 96 8.32 12.31 -6.36
CA ASN A 96 7.87 12.13 -7.73
C ASN A 96 7.38 10.70 -7.98
N PHE A 97 6.42 10.52 -8.90
CA PHE A 97 5.91 9.22 -9.34
C PHE A 97 7.02 8.22 -9.71
N ARG A 98 8.15 8.69 -10.26
CA ARG A 98 9.31 7.84 -10.58
C ARG A 98 9.95 7.23 -9.34
N THR A 99 10.03 8.00 -8.26
CA THR A 99 10.56 7.56 -6.95
C THR A 99 9.63 6.51 -6.36
N ILE A 100 8.33 6.78 -6.34
CA ILE A 100 7.30 5.86 -5.83
C ILE A 100 7.35 4.55 -6.60
N ASN A 101 7.39 4.60 -7.94
CA ASN A 101 7.45 3.40 -8.76
C ASN A 101 8.76 2.64 -8.57
N ARG A 102 9.89 3.34 -8.44
CA ARG A 102 11.19 2.70 -8.16
C ARG A 102 11.19 1.97 -6.82
N PHE A 103 10.57 2.56 -5.80
CA PHE A 103 10.41 1.90 -4.51
C PHE A 103 9.57 0.63 -4.63
N ARG A 104 8.43 0.68 -5.34
CA ARG A 104 7.54 -0.47 -5.55
C ARG A 104 8.20 -1.65 -6.26
N VAL A 105 8.95 -1.39 -7.32
CA VAL A 105 9.57 -2.45 -8.13
C VAL A 105 10.93 -2.90 -7.60
N HIS A 106 11.40 -2.31 -6.50
CA HIS A 106 12.67 -2.71 -5.91
C HIS A 106 12.53 -4.12 -5.32
N PRO A 107 13.38 -5.10 -5.67
CA PRO A 107 13.18 -6.50 -5.31
C PRO A 107 12.90 -6.72 -3.82
N ILE A 108 13.72 -6.10 -2.97
CA ILE A 108 13.59 -6.20 -1.50
C ILE A 108 12.28 -5.55 -1.00
N MET A 109 11.88 -4.42 -1.59
CA MET A 109 10.70 -3.68 -1.12
C MET A 109 9.41 -4.30 -1.65
N ASN A 110 9.45 -4.98 -2.80
CA ASN A 110 8.29 -5.67 -3.34
C ASN A 110 7.81 -6.76 -2.39
N ASP A 111 8.72 -7.60 -1.89
CA ASP A 111 8.39 -8.64 -0.91
C ASP A 111 7.87 -8.03 0.40
N ILE A 112 8.50 -6.95 0.88
CA ILE A 112 8.03 -6.24 2.07
C ILE A 112 6.64 -5.66 1.86
N LEU A 113 6.34 -5.08 0.69
CA LEU A 113 5.03 -4.50 0.38
C LEU A 113 3.94 -5.57 0.39
N ASP A 114 4.21 -6.73 -0.21
CA ASP A 114 3.26 -7.85 -0.26
C ASP A 114 2.95 -8.36 1.15
N HIS A 115 3.97 -8.60 1.97
CA HIS A 115 3.80 -9.02 3.35
C HIS A 115 3.16 -7.93 4.22
N SER A 116 3.52 -6.66 3.99
CA SER A 116 2.99 -5.52 4.74
C SER A 116 1.51 -5.38 4.53
N PHE A 117 1.01 -5.58 3.30
CA PHE A 117 -0.41 -5.47 3.02
C PHE A 117 -1.23 -6.53 3.74
N ILE A 118 -0.74 -7.77 3.77
CA ILE A 118 -1.40 -8.89 4.46
C ILE A 118 -1.44 -8.61 5.97
N GLN A 119 -0.30 -8.30 6.57
CA GLN A 119 -0.20 -8.05 8.01
C GLN A 119 -0.97 -6.81 8.44
N PHE A 120 -0.93 -5.73 7.65
CA PHE A 120 -1.69 -4.52 7.93
C PHE A 120 -3.20 -4.80 7.88
N ARG A 121 -3.67 -5.57 6.90
CA ARG A 121 -5.07 -6.01 6.86
C ARG A 121 -5.45 -6.81 8.10
N GLU A 122 -4.61 -7.75 8.53
CA GLU A 122 -4.83 -8.53 9.74
C GLU A 122 -4.91 -7.64 10.98
N LEU A 123 -4.02 -6.65 11.10
CA LEU A 123 -4.03 -5.67 12.19
C LEU A 123 -5.35 -4.86 12.20
N LEU A 124 -5.83 -4.44 11.03
CA LEU A 124 -7.10 -3.73 10.92
C LEU A 124 -8.32 -4.61 11.31
N VAL A 125 -8.27 -5.91 10.99
CA VAL A 125 -9.32 -6.86 11.42
C VAL A 125 -9.25 -7.07 12.93
N GLN A 126 -8.06 -7.28 13.50
CA GLN A 126 -7.87 -7.51 14.93
C GLN A 126 -8.25 -6.29 15.78
N SER A 127 -8.00 -5.07 15.27
CA SER A 127 -8.41 -3.81 15.89
C SER A 127 -9.90 -3.50 15.72
N GLY A 128 -10.65 -4.32 14.98
CA GLY A 128 -12.08 -4.13 14.73
C GLY A 128 -12.40 -2.94 13.82
N LEU A 129 -11.40 -2.37 13.14
CA LEU A 129 -11.57 -1.26 12.20
C LEU A 129 -12.19 -1.72 10.88
N ILE A 130 -11.98 -2.99 10.49
CA ILE A 130 -12.61 -3.60 9.32
C ILE A 130 -13.20 -4.97 9.67
N SER A 131 -14.34 -5.30 9.04
CA SER A 131 -14.94 -6.63 9.16
C SER A 131 -14.27 -7.61 8.20
N GLY A 132 -13.67 -8.69 8.72
CA GLY A 132 -13.02 -9.72 7.92
C GLY A 132 -13.98 -10.62 7.11
N SER A 133 -15.29 -10.46 7.30
CA SER A 133 -16.32 -11.40 6.81
C SER A 133 -16.93 -11.07 5.45
N ALA A 134 -16.61 -9.93 4.84
CA ALA A 134 -17.33 -9.47 3.65
C ALA A 134 -16.41 -9.16 2.46
N LEU A 135 -16.13 -10.18 1.66
CA LEU A 135 -15.64 -10.01 0.28
C LEU A 135 -16.86 -9.78 -0.62
N TYR A 136 -17.22 -8.53 -0.87
CA TYR A 136 -18.23 -8.18 -1.85
C TYR A 136 -17.59 -8.18 -3.24
N ILE A 137 -17.72 -9.28 -3.97
CA ILE A 137 -17.40 -9.32 -5.40
C ILE A 137 -18.61 -8.75 -6.13
N ASP A 138 -18.63 -7.45 -6.40
CA ASP A 138 -19.61 -6.86 -7.32
C ASP A 138 -19.18 -7.17 -8.75
N GLY A 139 -19.57 -8.36 -9.20
CA GLY A 139 -19.28 -8.82 -10.55
C GLY A 139 -20.18 -8.13 -11.56
N THR A 140 -19.69 -7.07 -12.21
CA THR A 140 -20.30 -6.58 -13.45
C THR A 140 -20.17 -7.68 -14.50
N LYS A 141 -21.27 -8.37 -14.80
CA LYS A 141 -21.33 -9.38 -15.85
C LYS A 141 -21.42 -8.69 -17.20
N ILE A 142 -20.29 -8.64 -17.91
CA ILE A 142 -20.26 -8.24 -19.32
C ILE A 142 -20.40 -9.52 -20.14
N GLU A 143 -21.43 -9.61 -20.97
CA GLU A 143 -21.52 -10.70 -21.94
C GLU A 143 -20.34 -10.55 -22.92
N ALA A 144 -19.35 -11.43 -22.78
CA ALA A 144 -18.45 -11.70 -23.89
C ALA A 144 -19.27 -12.39 -24.99
N ASP A 145 -18.85 -12.24 -26.25
CA ASP A 145 -19.30 -13.09 -27.37
C ASP A 145 -18.78 -14.52 -27.16
N ALA A 146 -19.30 -15.17 -26.12
CA ALA A 146 -18.93 -16.48 -25.66
C ALA A 146 -20.24 -17.25 -25.46
N ASN A 147 -20.28 -18.46 -26.04
CA ASN A 147 -21.45 -19.29 -26.16
C ASN A 147 -22.31 -19.31 -24.87
N LYS A 148 -23.62 -19.10 -25.04
CA LYS A 148 -24.67 -18.92 -24.01
C LYS A 148 -24.74 -20.06 -22.96
N TYR A 149 -24.02 -21.15 -23.19
CA TYR A 149 -23.99 -22.36 -22.37
C TYR A 149 -22.71 -22.55 -21.51
N SER A 150 -21.86 -21.53 -21.36
CA SER A 150 -20.65 -21.61 -20.52
C SER A 150 -20.90 -21.47 -19.01
N PHE A 151 -22.17 -21.32 -18.59
CA PHE A 151 -22.52 -21.17 -17.19
C PHE A 151 -22.53 -22.52 -16.44
N VAL A 152 -21.66 -22.66 -15.45
CA VAL A 152 -21.57 -23.86 -14.59
C VAL A 152 -22.04 -23.54 -13.18
N TRP A 153 -22.99 -24.31 -12.68
CA TRP A 153 -23.58 -24.14 -11.35
C TRP A 153 -22.57 -24.41 -10.23
N LYS A 154 -22.66 -23.65 -9.13
CA LYS A 154 -21.82 -23.80 -7.92
C LYS A 154 -21.71 -25.25 -7.44
N LYS A 155 -22.81 -26.01 -7.50
CA LYS A 155 -22.84 -27.43 -7.11
C LYS A 155 -21.94 -28.30 -8.00
N SER A 156 -21.89 -28.03 -9.30
CA SER A 156 -20.97 -28.73 -10.21
C SER A 156 -19.52 -28.33 -9.93
N ILE A 157 -19.24 -27.04 -9.73
CA ILE A 157 -17.88 -26.58 -9.39
C ILE A 157 -17.38 -27.28 -8.12
N LEU A 158 -18.19 -27.33 -7.06
CA LEU A 158 -17.84 -28.01 -5.81
C LEU A 158 -17.62 -29.51 -5.99
N LYS A 159 -18.39 -30.17 -6.87
CA LYS A 159 -18.24 -31.60 -7.17
C LYS A 159 -16.93 -31.92 -7.89
N TYR A 160 -16.49 -31.04 -8.79
CA TYR A 160 -15.30 -31.27 -9.62
C TYR A 160 -14.02 -30.65 -9.05
N LYS A 161 -14.13 -29.78 -8.03
CA LYS A 161 -13.01 -29.06 -7.43
C LYS A 161 -11.90 -29.98 -6.94
N ASP A 162 -12.24 -31.00 -6.16
CA ASP A 162 -11.22 -31.88 -5.55
C ASP A 162 -10.41 -32.66 -6.59
N ASN A 163 -11.05 -33.09 -7.68
CA ASN A 163 -10.38 -33.78 -8.79
C ASN A 163 -9.50 -32.82 -9.61
N LEU A 164 -9.93 -31.56 -9.74
CA LEU A 164 -9.18 -30.53 -10.46
C LEU A 164 -7.94 -30.07 -9.68
N ASP A 165 -8.06 -29.96 -8.36
CA ASP A 165 -6.95 -29.65 -7.46
C ASP A 165 -5.91 -30.79 -7.47
N GLN A 166 -6.33 -32.07 -7.50
CA GLN A 166 -5.43 -33.22 -7.69
C GLN A 166 -4.69 -33.19 -9.02
N LYS A 167 -5.40 -32.99 -10.13
CA LYS A 167 -4.78 -32.87 -11.46
C LYS A 167 -3.84 -31.68 -11.57
N ALA A 168 -4.14 -30.56 -10.92
CA ALA A 168 -3.24 -29.42 -10.88
C ALA A 168 -1.93 -29.80 -10.19
N LEU A 169 -2.00 -30.47 -9.02
CA LEU A 169 -0.80 -30.96 -8.33
C LEU A 169 0.03 -31.94 -9.18
N GLU A 170 -0.60 -32.87 -9.90
CA GLU A 170 0.08 -33.83 -10.77
C GLU A 170 0.79 -33.15 -11.97
N ASN A 171 0.28 -32.02 -12.46
CA ASN A 171 0.88 -31.28 -13.58
C ASN A 171 2.00 -30.31 -13.15
N TYR A 172 2.12 -30.04 -11.85
CA TYR A 172 3.17 -29.17 -11.29
C TYR A 172 4.27 -29.96 -10.54
N GLN A 173 4.30 -31.29 -10.68
CA GLN A 173 5.46 -32.15 -10.38
C GLN A 173 6.30 -32.37 -11.64
#